data_AF-A0AB73BS17-F1
#
_entry.id   AF-A0AB73BS17-F1
#
_cell.length_a   1.000
_cell.length_b   1.000
_cell.length_c   1.000
_cell.angle_alpha   90.00
_cell.angle_beta   90.00
_cell.angle_gamma   90.00
#
_symmetry.space_group_name_H-M   'P 1'
#
loop_
_entity.id
_entity.type
_entity.pdbx_description
1 polymer ?
#
loop_
_entity_poly.entity_id
_entity_poly.type
_entity_poly.pdbx_seq_one_letter_code
_entity_poly.pdbx_strand_id
1 'polypeptide(L)'
;MKKCFPTNRNIIFELNSQKITKRQKEIIHSFYKQQREAYVIKQKDKESKKEIIKIENADTIILPPDNVISNMTISENEENIMSFFKTPTLFSLYLQIENYFDQRLFKNYFERGYLFDFIQAIDELLSYIPKKKGITVTNDGYLSQYSHFLAFFSSLDNSSKEEVKVKFPQLTKEYKEWTKSNRKDNQYIDLTFSSKEFVKSIYLEIQSLLVRKKIDYFSPSSRNEEIKKDNFASWIHKETILNDKYQSSINTAEVITARWIVNIIYEKMILLDFSVLEKYFMNYVLSYIHHPDYYEGKNERMFKS
;
A
#
# COMPACT_ATOMS: atom_id res chain seq x y z
N MET A 1 10.42 25.35 10.34
CA MET A 1 9.44 24.57 9.55
C MET A 1 8.05 25.00 10.01
N LYS A 2 7.19 25.49 9.10
CA LYS A 2 5.78 25.73 9.41
C LYS A 2 5.15 24.38 9.77
N LYS A 3 4.41 24.32 10.87
CA LYS A 3 3.61 23.14 11.22
C LYS A 3 2.56 22.96 10.12
N CYS A 4 2.61 21.85 9.39
CA CYS A 4 1.55 21.38 8.50
C CYS A 4 0.30 21.18 9.35
N PHE A 5 -0.77 21.89 9.03
CA PHE A 5 -2.07 21.72 9.67
C PHE A 5 -3.04 21.28 8.57
N PRO A 6 -3.64 20.09 8.68
CA PRO A 6 -4.56 19.60 7.66
C PRO A 6 -5.75 20.54 7.52
N THR A 7 -6.12 20.77 6.27
CA THR A 7 -7.19 21.68 5.87
C THR A 7 -8.54 20.97 5.84
N ASN A 8 -8.60 19.64 6.03
CA ASN A 8 -9.82 18.78 6.06
C ASN A 8 -10.77 18.99 4.88
N ARG A 9 -10.27 19.50 3.76
CA ARG A 9 -11.05 19.76 2.55
C ARG A 9 -10.84 18.66 1.53
N ASN A 10 -11.93 18.17 0.97
CA ASN A 10 -11.92 17.18 -0.09
C ASN A 10 -12.43 17.80 -1.38
N ILE A 11 -11.69 17.54 -2.46
CA ILE A 11 -12.15 17.80 -3.82
C ILE A 11 -12.62 16.46 -4.38
N ILE A 12 -13.90 16.37 -4.67
CA ILE A 12 -14.57 15.15 -5.12
C ILE A 12 -14.86 15.28 -6.61
N PHE A 13 -14.42 14.29 -7.38
CA PHE A 13 -14.75 14.10 -8.78
C PHE A 13 -15.67 12.89 -8.89
N GLU A 14 -16.96 13.12 -9.09
CA GLU A 14 -17.91 12.04 -9.36
C GLU A 14 -17.86 11.68 -10.85
N LEU A 15 -17.59 10.40 -11.13
CA LEU A 15 -17.57 9.90 -12.49
C LEU A 15 -18.94 9.32 -12.85
N ASN A 16 -19.59 9.91 -13.85
CA ASN A 16 -20.84 9.38 -14.42
C ASN A 16 -20.61 8.16 -15.33
N SER A 17 -19.36 7.91 -15.75
CA SER A 17 -18.92 6.75 -16.54
C SER A 17 -17.92 5.90 -15.74
N GLN A 18 -17.88 4.59 -16.03
CA GLN A 18 -16.89 3.67 -15.43
C GLN A 18 -15.43 3.97 -15.84
N LYS A 19 -15.19 4.87 -16.80
CA LYS A 19 -13.85 5.23 -17.27
C LYS A 19 -13.66 6.75 -17.26
N ILE A 20 -12.50 7.18 -16.76
CA ILE A 20 -12.04 8.57 -16.80
C ILE A 20 -11.49 8.88 -18.19
N THR A 21 -11.76 10.07 -18.72
CA THR A 21 -11.13 10.54 -19.96
C THR A 21 -9.72 11.08 -19.70
N LYS A 22 -8.84 11.03 -20.71
CA LYS A 22 -7.49 11.59 -20.62
C LYS A 22 -7.48 13.05 -20.15
N ARG A 23 -8.40 13.87 -20.68
CA ARG A 23 -8.55 15.28 -20.30
C ARG A 23 -8.95 15.46 -18.82
N GLN A 24 -9.88 14.65 -18.32
CA GLN A 24 -10.26 14.67 -16.90
C GLN A 24 -9.07 14.29 -16.01
N LYS A 25 -8.31 13.26 -16.38
CA LYS A 25 -7.10 12.85 -15.66
C LYS A 25 -6.04 13.95 -15.61
N GLU A 26 -5.79 14.63 -16.73
CA GLU A 26 -4.85 15.76 -16.80
C GLU A 26 -5.28 16.92 -15.87
N ILE A 27 -6.58 17.17 -15.78
CA ILE A 27 -7.13 18.18 -14.86
C ILE A 27 -6.93 17.74 -13.41
N ILE A 28 -7.36 16.54 -13.03
CA ILE A 28 -7.18 16.04 -11.64
C ILE A 28 -5.69 16.09 -11.25
N HIS A 29 -4.79 15.74 -12.17
CA HIS A 29 -3.35 15.81 -11.94
C HIS A 29 -2.85 17.24 -11.72
N SER A 30 -3.32 18.20 -12.54
CA SER A 30 -2.89 19.59 -12.43
C SER A 30 -3.39 20.23 -11.13
N PHE A 31 -4.56 19.81 -10.64
CA PHE A 31 -5.08 20.17 -9.32
C PHE A 31 -4.22 19.60 -8.21
N TYR A 32 -4.02 18.28 -8.21
CA TYR A 32 -3.23 17.58 -7.20
C TYR A 32 -1.83 18.18 -7.07
N LYS A 33 -1.16 18.50 -8.19
CA LYS A 33 0.17 19.15 -8.18
C LYS A 33 0.24 20.50 -7.46
N GLN A 34 -0.89 21.19 -7.29
CA GLN A 34 -0.96 22.47 -6.59
C GLN A 34 -1.18 22.28 -5.09
N GLN A 35 -1.54 21.08 -4.64
CA GLN A 35 -1.82 20.75 -3.25
C GLN A 35 -0.58 20.09 -2.63
N ARG A 36 0.00 20.72 -1.60
CA ARG A 36 1.23 20.19 -0.98
C ARG A 36 0.97 19.05 -0.02
N GLU A 37 -0.18 19.10 0.65
CA GLU A 37 -0.53 18.18 1.73
C GLU A 37 -1.67 17.22 1.35
N ALA A 38 -2.03 17.15 0.07
CA ALA A 38 -3.10 16.29 -0.40
C ALA A 38 -2.61 14.92 -0.87
N TYR A 39 -3.55 13.99 -1.02
CA TYR A 39 -3.35 12.69 -1.63
C TYR A 39 -4.61 12.24 -2.38
N VAL A 40 -4.44 11.29 -3.30
CA VAL A 40 -5.52 10.82 -4.18
C VAL A 40 -6.06 9.48 -3.69
N ILE A 41 -7.40 9.36 -3.62
CA ILE A 41 -8.09 8.11 -3.34
C ILE A 41 -9.17 7.80 -4.38
N LYS A 42 -9.44 6.51 -4.57
CA LYS A 42 -10.57 5.99 -5.34
C LYS A 42 -11.44 5.15 -4.40
N GLN A 43 -12.71 5.52 -4.29
CA GLN A 43 -13.69 4.80 -3.48
C GLN A 43 -14.89 4.42 -4.35
N LYS A 44 -15.61 3.37 -3.95
CA LYS A 44 -16.94 3.08 -4.49
C LYS A 44 -17.98 3.64 -3.53
N ASP A 45 -18.88 4.45 -4.05
CA ASP A 45 -20.03 4.91 -3.30
C ASP A 45 -20.92 3.73 -2.93
N LYS A 46 -21.30 3.63 -1.65
CA LYS A 46 -22.03 2.46 -1.14
C LYS A 46 -23.45 2.36 -1.68
N GLU A 47 -24.09 3.49 -1.97
CA GLU A 47 -25.49 3.55 -2.39
C GLU A 47 -25.62 3.51 -3.93
N SER A 48 -24.90 4.40 -4.62
CA SER A 48 -24.98 4.53 -6.07
C SER A 48 -24.09 3.55 -6.84
N LYS A 49 -23.20 2.83 -6.15
CA LYS A 49 -22.14 1.96 -6.73
C LYS A 49 -21.22 2.69 -7.71
N LYS A 50 -21.27 4.02 -7.77
CA LYS A 50 -20.41 4.83 -8.64
C LYS A 50 -19.00 4.86 -8.09
N GLU A 51 -18.02 4.97 -8.99
CA GLU A 51 -16.64 5.21 -8.61
C GLU A 51 -16.44 6.72 -8.39
N ILE A 52 -15.93 7.06 -7.22
CA ILE A 52 -15.63 8.43 -6.82
C ILE A 52 -14.12 8.55 -6.67
N ILE A 53 -13.56 9.58 -7.29
CA ILE A 53 -12.16 9.97 -7.07
C ILE A 53 -12.15 11.18 -6.17
N LYS A 54 -11.34 11.15 -5.12
CA LYS A 54 -11.17 12.28 -4.21
C LYS A 54 -9.71 12.69 -4.14
N ILE A 55 -9.47 13.99 -4.11
CA ILE A 55 -8.24 14.57 -3.61
C ILE A 55 -8.56 15.03 -2.18
N GLU A 56 -8.01 14.35 -1.18
CA GLU A 56 -8.24 14.67 0.23
C GLU A 56 -7.15 15.61 0.76
N ASN A 57 -7.49 16.42 1.76
CA ASN A 57 -6.62 17.42 2.39
C ASN A 57 -6.07 18.50 1.45
N ALA A 58 -6.94 19.08 0.61
CA ALA A 58 -6.59 20.15 -0.32
C ALA A 58 -6.54 21.54 0.33
N ASP A 59 -5.40 22.23 0.20
CA ASP A 59 -5.12 23.54 0.79
C ASP A 59 -5.79 24.70 0.03
N THR A 60 -5.86 24.61 -1.30
CA THR A 60 -6.35 25.67 -2.19
C THR A 60 -7.38 25.14 -3.17
N ILE A 61 -8.49 25.87 -3.30
CA ILE A 61 -9.54 25.59 -4.28
C ILE A 61 -9.41 26.61 -5.41
N ILE A 62 -8.88 26.19 -6.56
CA ILE A 62 -8.91 27.00 -7.78
C ILE A 62 -9.82 26.28 -8.77
N LEU A 63 -11.12 26.57 -8.80
CA LEU A 63 -12.06 25.88 -9.69
C LEU A 63 -11.57 25.86 -11.15
N PRO A 64 -11.73 24.73 -11.88
CA PRO A 64 -11.35 24.70 -13.28
C PRO A 64 -12.23 25.69 -14.07
N PRO A 65 -11.74 26.22 -15.20
CA PRO A 65 -12.59 26.96 -16.13
C PRO A 65 -13.84 26.12 -16.47
N ASP A 66 -15.00 26.76 -16.47
CA ASP A 66 -16.31 26.11 -16.58
C ASP A 66 -16.39 25.06 -17.72
N ASN A 67 -17.16 23.99 -17.48
CA ASN A 67 -17.60 22.94 -18.43
C ASN A 67 -16.70 21.72 -18.72
N VAL A 68 -15.69 21.37 -17.91
CA VAL A 68 -14.88 20.15 -18.19
C VAL A 68 -15.19 18.94 -17.27
N ILE A 69 -15.65 19.20 -16.05
CA ILE A 69 -16.11 18.15 -15.13
C ILE A 69 -17.46 18.58 -14.59
N SER A 70 -18.54 18.03 -15.13
CA SER A 70 -19.91 18.41 -14.77
C SER A 70 -20.28 18.11 -13.31
N ASN A 71 -19.53 17.24 -12.62
CA ASN A 71 -19.80 16.82 -11.24
C ASN A 71 -18.53 16.90 -10.37
N MET A 72 -17.87 18.05 -10.32
CA MET A 72 -16.87 18.35 -9.29
C MET A 72 -17.58 18.95 -8.09
N THR A 73 -17.53 18.28 -6.94
CA THR A 73 -18.06 18.80 -5.68
C THR A 73 -16.92 19.03 -4.71
N ILE A 74 -17.09 20.01 -3.83
CA ILE A 74 -16.16 20.28 -2.74
C ILE A 74 -16.91 19.97 -1.47
N SER A 75 -16.36 19.09 -0.66
CA SER A 75 -16.90 18.78 0.66
C SER A 75 -15.86 19.09 1.71
N GLU A 76 -16.29 19.70 2.81
CA GLU A 76 -15.50 19.70 4.03
C GLU A 76 -15.77 18.37 4.74
N ASN A 77 -14.72 17.63 5.09
CA ASN A 77 -14.87 16.38 5.82
C ASN A 77 -15.12 16.73 7.29
N GLU A 78 -16.25 16.28 7.85
CA GLU A 78 -16.52 16.43 9.30
C GLU A 78 -15.56 15.58 10.14
N GLU A 79 -15.12 14.44 9.61
CA GLU A 79 -14.08 13.62 10.23
C GLU A 79 -12.69 14.22 9.97
N ASN A 80 -12.10 14.74 11.04
CA ASN A 80 -10.73 15.23 11.01
C ASN A 80 -9.80 14.06 10.66
N ILE A 81 -9.05 14.14 9.56
CA ILE A 81 -8.09 13.12 9.15
C ILE A 81 -7.03 12.84 10.23
N MET A 82 -6.76 13.83 11.10
CA MET A 82 -5.91 13.67 12.28
C MET A 82 -6.49 12.73 13.33
N SER A 83 -7.78 12.40 13.28
CA SER A 83 -8.36 11.37 14.14
C SER A 83 -7.79 9.99 13.83
N PHE A 84 -7.40 9.74 12.57
CA PHE A 84 -6.72 8.51 12.16
C PHE A 84 -5.23 8.54 12.54
N PHE A 85 -4.58 9.70 12.42
CA PHE A 85 -3.15 9.87 12.74
C PHE A 85 -2.96 10.49 14.12
N LYS A 86 -2.51 9.67 15.09
CA LYS A 86 -2.23 10.13 16.47
C LYS A 86 -1.32 11.34 16.59
N THR A 87 -0.43 11.57 15.62
CA THR A 87 0.47 12.73 15.63
C THR A 87 0.66 13.31 14.24
N PRO A 88 0.91 14.63 14.12
CA PRO A 88 1.27 15.27 12.85
C PRO A 88 2.51 14.67 12.19
N THR A 89 3.42 14.09 12.97
CA THR A 89 4.61 13.42 12.45
C THR A 89 4.26 12.16 11.68
N LEU A 90 3.31 11.37 12.16
CA LEU A 90 2.85 10.17 11.44
C LEU A 90 2.10 10.55 10.16
N PHE A 91 1.32 11.63 10.19
CA PHE A 91 0.68 12.17 9.00
C PHE A 91 1.69 12.68 7.97
N SER A 92 2.72 13.41 8.41
CA SER A 92 3.81 13.86 7.53
C SER A 92 4.55 12.69 6.87
N LEU A 93 4.80 11.61 7.61
CA LEU A 93 5.41 10.39 7.07
C LEU A 93 4.49 9.73 6.01
N TYR A 94 3.18 9.65 6.29
CA TYR A 94 2.18 9.15 5.34
C TYR A 94 2.23 9.95 4.04
N LEU A 95 2.12 11.28 4.12
CA LEU A 95 2.14 12.17 2.96
C LEU A 95 3.44 12.07 2.15
N GLN A 96 4.58 11.91 2.82
CA GLN A 96 5.86 11.75 2.14
C GLN A 96 5.90 10.49 1.26
N ILE A 97 5.36 9.37 1.75
CA ILE A 97 5.30 8.12 1.01
C ILE A 97 4.26 8.20 -0.11
N GLU A 98 3.06 8.70 0.20
CA GLU A 98 1.97 8.97 -0.75
C GLU A 98 2.45 9.79 -1.94
N ASN A 99 3.05 10.96 -1.68
CA ASN A 99 3.52 11.88 -2.71
C ASN A 99 4.63 11.26 -3.58
N TYR A 100 5.50 10.42 -3.01
CA TYR A 100 6.52 9.70 -3.79
C TYR A 100 5.88 8.82 -4.86
N PHE A 101 4.83 8.08 -4.50
CA PHE A 101 4.12 7.19 -5.41
C PHE A 101 3.24 7.95 -6.39
N ASP A 102 2.49 8.96 -5.94
CA ASP A 102 1.64 9.77 -6.81
C ASP A 102 2.47 10.41 -7.93
N GLN A 103 3.62 11.01 -7.60
CA GLN A 103 4.50 11.62 -8.62
C GLN A 103 4.92 10.67 -9.76
N ARG A 104 4.96 9.35 -9.50
CA ARG A 104 5.44 8.34 -10.46
C ARG A 104 4.30 7.59 -11.14
N LEU A 105 3.26 7.29 -10.39
CA LEU A 105 2.18 6.41 -10.81
C LEU A 105 0.95 7.17 -11.31
N PHE A 106 0.83 8.48 -11.07
CA PHE A 106 -0.37 9.22 -11.46
C PHE A 106 -0.70 9.07 -12.95
N LYS A 107 0.32 9.06 -13.82
CA LYS A 107 0.14 8.85 -15.27
C LYS A 107 -0.54 7.51 -15.61
N ASN A 108 -0.52 6.53 -14.70
CA ASN A 108 -1.12 5.22 -14.85
C ASN A 108 -2.42 5.05 -14.05
N TYR A 109 -2.80 6.01 -13.19
CA TYR A 109 -4.04 5.91 -12.42
C TYR A 109 -5.28 5.88 -13.31
N PHE A 110 -6.29 5.15 -12.84
CA PHE A 110 -7.59 4.94 -13.46
C PHE A 110 -7.53 4.17 -14.79
N GLU A 111 -6.42 3.48 -15.04
CA GLU A 111 -6.20 2.59 -16.17
C GLU A 111 -5.75 1.23 -15.62
N ARG A 112 -6.06 0.15 -16.33
CA ARG A 112 -5.62 -1.19 -15.92
C ARG A 112 -4.10 -1.25 -15.95
N GLY A 113 -3.50 -1.43 -14.78
CA GLY A 113 -2.06 -1.54 -14.63
C GLY A 113 -1.49 -2.83 -15.23
N TYR A 114 -0.19 -2.80 -15.49
CA TYR A 114 0.59 -3.97 -15.90
C TYR A 114 1.11 -4.68 -14.65
N LEU A 115 0.45 -5.77 -14.26
CA LEU A 115 0.69 -6.43 -12.97
C LEU A 115 2.14 -6.90 -12.81
N PHE A 116 2.74 -7.50 -13.84
CA PHE A 116 4.10 -8.02 -13.74
C PHE A 116 5.16 -6.91 -13.67
N ASP A 117 5.01 -5.84 -14.45
CA ASP A 117 5.85 -4.64 -14.32
C ASP A 117 5.73 -4.03 -12.92
N PHE A 118 4.51 -3.94 -12.40
CA PHE A 118 4.27 -3.43 -11.06
C PHE A 118 4.95 -4.30 -9.99
N ILE A 119 4.78 -5.63 -10.05
CA ILE A 119 5.43 -6.57 -9.13
C ILE A 119 6.94 -6.40 -9.16
N GLN A 120 7.54 -6.29 -10.35
CA GLN A 120 8.99 -6.11 -10.49
C GLN A 120 9.47 -4.78 -9.90
N ALA A 121 8.71 -3.71 -10.10
CA ALA A 121 9.02 -2.39 -9.55
C ALA A 121 8.90 -2.36 -8.02
N ILE A 122 7.90 -3.06 -7.46
CA ILE A 122 7.76 -3.23 -6.01
C ILE A 122 8.87 -4.12 -5.44
N ASP A 123 9.26 -5.19 -6.14
CA ASP A 123 10.36 -6.07 -5.74
C ASP A 123 11.66 -5.28 -5.57
N GLU A 124 12.01 -4.47 -6.56
CA GLU A 124 13.19 -3.60 -6.50
C GLU A 124 13.11 -2.64 -5.31
N LEU A 125 11.97 -1.98 -5.11
CA LEU A 125 11.78 -1.03 -4.01
C LEU A 125 11.96 -1.70 -2.64
N LEU A 126 11.35 -2.86 -2.43
CA LEU A 126 11.46 -3.62 -1.17
C LEU A 126 12.87 -4.17 -0.94
N SER A 127 13.64 -4.43 -2.00
CA SER A 127 15.02 -4.91 -1.92
C SER A 127 15.98 -3.93 -1.22
N TYR A 128 15.63 -2.64 -1.19
CA TYR A 128 16.43 -1.61 -0.53
C TYR A 128 16.18 -1.48 0.97
N ILE A 129 15.17 -2.17 1.51
CA ILE A 129 14.95 -2.24 2.95
C ILE A 129 16.06 -3.12 3.56
N PRO A 130 16.80 -2.64 4.57
CA PRO A 130 17.86 -3.42 5.19
C PRO A 130 17.37 -4.78 5.70
N LYS A 131 18.20 -5.80 5.53
CA LYS A 131 17.94 -7.13 6.07
C LYS A 131 18.55 -7.26 7.45
N LYS A 132 17.74 -7.68 8.43
CA LYS A 132 18.20 -8.00 9.78
C LYS A 132 17.84 -9.45 10.10
N LYS A 133 18.85 -10.32 10.19
CA LYS A 133 18.66 -11.72 10.56
C LYS A 133 18.28 -11.81 12.04
N GLY A 134 17.08 -12.31 12.32
CA GLY A 134 16.68 -12.74 13.65
C GLY A 134 17.02 -14.21 13.89
N ILE A 135 16.66 -14.72 15.07
CA ILE A 135 16.85 -16.13 15.43
C ILE A 135 15.90 -17.04 14.64
N THR A 136 14.65 -16.61 14.42
CA THR A 136 13.60 -17.42 13.80
C THR A 136 13.16 -16.89 12.44
N VAL A 137 13.30 -15.59 12.18
CA VAL A 137 12.85 -14.93 10.94
C VAL A 137 13.86 -13.87 10.53
N THR A 138 13.96 -13.62 9.23
CA THR A 138 14.70 -12.46 8.69
C THR A 138 13.72 -11.30 8.56
N ASN A 139 14.02 -10.19 9.22
CA ASN A 139 13.28 -8.94 9.05
C ASN A 139 13.81 -8.24 7.80
N ASP A 140 12.98 -8.18 6.77
CA ASP A 140 13.26 -7.51 5.50
C ASP A 140 11.96 -6.98 4.86
N GLY A 141 12.06 -6.46 3.63
CA GLY A 141 10.92 -5.94 2.89
C GLY A 141 9.84 -6.98 2.55
N TYR A 142 10.15 -8.28 2.60
CA TYR A 142 9.31 -9.36 2.08
C TYR A 142 8.53 -10.11 3.16
N LEU A 143 8.91 -10.00 4.44
CA LEU A 143 8.17 -10.63 5.54
C LEU A 143 6.72 -10.14 5.63
N SER A 144 6.50 -8.84 5.36
CA SER A 144 5.16 -8.26 5.30
C SER A 144 4.31 -8.90 4.19
N GLN A 145 4.90 -9.19 3.03
CA GLN A 145 4.23 -9.83 1.89
C GLN A 145 3.71 -11.20 2.27
N TYR A 146 4.55 -12.00 2.93
CA TYR A 146 4.16 -13.32 3.42
C TYR A 146 2.99 -13.23 4.42
N SER A 147 3.08 -12.34 5.39
CA SER A 147 2.03 -12.15 6.40
C SER A 147 0.68 -11.76 5.77
N HIS A 148 0.68 -10.87 4.77
CA HIS A 148 -0.54 -10.47 4.07
C HIS A 148 -1.13 -11.59 3.22
N PHE A 149 -0.29 -12.36 2.52
CA PHE A 149 -0.75 -13.53 1.77
C PHE A 149 -1.33 -14.60 2.71
N LEU A 150 -0.66 -14.91 3.82
CA LEU A 150 -1.12 -15.92 4.77
C LEU A 150 -2.45 -15.52 5.40
N ALA A 151 -2.60 -14.25 5.79
CA ALA A 151 -3.85 -13.70 6.31
C ALA A 151 -5.02 -13.89 5.32
N PHE A 152 -4.80 -13.57 4.05
CA PHE A 152 -5.78 -13.81 2.98
C PHE A 152 -6.09 -15.30 2.84
N PHE A 153 -5.06 -16.12 2.69
CA PHE A 153 -5.21 -17.55 2.45
C PHE A 153 -5.95 -18.25 3.59
N SER A 154 -5.65 -17.91 4.84
CA SER A 154 -6.35 -18.43 6.02
C SER A 154 -7.83 -18.03 6.08
N SER A 155 -8.21 -16.89 5.50
CA SER A 155 -9.60 -16.40 5.49
C SER A 155 -10.50 -17.06 4.44
N LEU A 156 -9.92 -17.79 3.49
CA LEU A 156 -10.64 -18.44 2.41
C LEU A 156 -11.33 -19.74 2.87
N ASP A 157 -12.46 -20.06 2.23
CA ASP A 157 -13.02 -21.41 2.30
C ASP A 157 -12.13 -22.44 1.60
N ASN A 158 -12.40 -23.73 1.81
CA ASN A 158 -11.58 -24.81 1.26
C ASN A 158 -11.56 -24.82 -0.28
N SER A 159 -12.66 -24.50 -0.95
CA SER A 159 -12.71 -24.47 -2.41
C SER A 159 -11.79 -23.38 -2.96
N SER A 160 -11.89 -22.18 -2.39
CA SER A 160 -11.07 -21.03 -2.74
C SER A 160 -9.59 -21.25 -2.41
N LYS A 161 -9.27 -21.93 -1.30
CA LYS A 161 -7.89 -22.33 -0.97
C LYS A 161 -7.30 -23.24 -2.05
N GLU A 162 -8.06 -24.24 -2.53
CA GLU A 162 -7.59 -25.13 -3.60
C GLU A 162 -7.39 -24.39 -4.93
N GLU A 163 -8.29 -23.47 -5.28
CA GLU A 163 -8.10 -22.62 -6.47
C GLU A 163 -6.81 -21.79 -6.38
N VAL A 164 -6.54 -21.15 -5.24
CA VAL A 164 -5.33 -20.36 -5.03
C VAL A 164 -4.07 -21.24 -5.09
N LYS A 165 -4.10 -22.44 -4.49
CA LYS A 165 -2.98 -23.41 -4.54
C LYS A 165 -2.63 -23.84 -5.97
N VAL A 166 -3.57 -23.82 -6.91
CA VAL A 166 -3.32 -24.12 -8.32
C VAL A 166 -2.90 -22.86 -9.09
N LYS A 167 -3.68 -21.79 -8.95
CA LYS A 167 -3.56 -20.57 -9.78
C LYS A 167 -2.28 -19.78 -9.48
N PHE A 168 -1.93 -19.59 -8.22
CA PHE A 168 -0.80 -18.72 -7.85
C PHE A 168 0.56 -19.31 -8.27
N PRO A 169 0.83 -20.63 -8.11
CA PRO A 169 2.01 -21.25 -8.68
C PRO A 169 2.08 -21.16 -10.21
N GLN A 170 0.95 -21.28 -10.92
CA GLN A 170 0.90 -21.12 -12.37
C GLN A 170 1.28 -19.70 -12.79
N LEU A 171 0.62 -18.68 -12.22
CA LEU A 171 0.95 -17.27 -12.48
C LEU A 171 2.40 -16.93 -12.11
N THR A 172 2.97 -17.60 -11.11
CA THR A 172 4.39 -17.45 -10.75
C THR A 172 5.33 -17.97 -11.84
N LYS A 173 4.96 -19.06 -12.52
CA LYS A 173 5.72 -19.53 -13.69
C LYS A 173 5.66 -18.52 -14.83
N GLU A 174 4.47 -17.99 -15.13
CA GLU A 174 4.27 -16.95 -16.14
C GLU A 174 5.09 -15.68 -15.83
N TYR A 175 5.09 -15.23 -14.57
CA TYR A 175 5.93 -14.11 -14.12
C TYR A 175 7.44 -14.39 -14.30
N LYS A 176 7.90 -15.61 -13.95
CA LYS A 176 9.29 -16.02 -14.15
C LYS A 176 9.69 -16.14 -15.63
N GLU A 177 8.77 -16.45 -16.51
CA GLU A 177 9.00 -16.45 -17.95
C GLU A 177 9.04 -15.03 -18.50
N TRP A 178 8.09 -14.18 -18.09
CA TRP A 178 8.03 -12.77 -18.45
C TRP A 178 9.32 -12.02 -18.06
N THR A 179 9.82 -12.22 -16.83
CA THR A 179 11.09 -11.62 -16.36
C THR A 179 12.31 -12.03 -17.19
N LYS A 180 12.26 -13.20 -17.86
CA LYS A 180 13.34 -13.66 -18.76
C LYS A 180 13.20 -13.10 -20.17
N SER A 181 11.98 -12.91 -20.67
CA SER A 181 11.71 -12.53 -22.05
C SER A 181 11.67 -11.01 -22.29
N ASN A 182 11.23 -10.21 -21.30
CA ASN A 182 10.94 -8.79 -21.47
C ASN A 182 11.98 -7.83 -20.89
N ARG A 183 13.21 -7.84 -21.43
CA ARG A 183 14.20 -6.78 -21.14
C ARG A 183 14.14 -5.55 -22.06
N LYS A 184 13.18 -5.44 -23.01
CA LYS A 184 13.35 -4.49 -24.12
C LYS A 184 12.20 -3.56 -24.58
N ASP A 185 10.94 -3.65 -24.14
CA ASP A 185 9.89 -2.77 -24.72
C ASP A 185 9.15 -1.89 -23.68
N ASN A 186 9.59 -0.63 -23.59
CA ASN A 186 8.91 0.67 -23.34
C ASN A 186 7.56 0.83 -22.58
N GLN A 187 6.96 -0.19 -21.95
CA GLN A 187 5.73 -0.06 -21.13
C GLN A 187 5.99 -0.13 -19.61
N TYR A 188 7.23 0.17 -19.22
CA TYR A 188 7.70 0.02 -17.86
C TYR A 188 7.04 1.03 -16.89
N ILE A 189 6.45 0.52 -15.81
CA ILE A 189 6.12 1.35 -14.63
C ILE A 189 7.45 1.71 -13.99
N ASP A 190 7.99 2.88 -14.38
CA ASP A 190 9.25 3.36 -13.84
C ASP A 190 9.07 3.91 -12.41
N LEU A 191 9.28 3.04 -11.41
CA LEU A 191 9.54 3.44 -10.03
C LEU A 191 11.04 3.60 -9.73
N THR A 192 11.92 3.37 -10.71
CA THR A 192 13.35 3.07 -10.52
C THR A 192 14.22 4.31 -10.32
N PHE A 193 13.81 5.47 -10.84
CA PHE A 193 14.56 6.69 -10.57
C PHE A 193 14.38 7.11 -9.09
N SER A 194 15.46 6.95 -8.30
CA SER A 194 15.63 7.29 -6.87
C SER A 194 14.91 6.43 -5.82
N SER A 195 14.40 5.25 -6.18
CA SER A 195 13.78 4.27 -5.25
C SER A 195 14.66 3.97 -4.03
N LYS A 196 15.96 3.74 -4.25
CA LYS A 196 16.93 3.46 -3.19
C LYS A 196 17.03 4.59 -2.15
N GLU A 197 17.22 5.83 -2.59
CA GLU A 197 17.38 6.97 -1.67
C GLU A 197 16.07 7.29 -0.96
N PHE A 198 14.93 7.13 -1.64
CA PHE A 198 13.62 7.22 -1.01
C PHE A 198 13.46 6.20 0.12
N VAL A 199 13.64 4.90 -0.17
CA VAL A 199 13.50 3.84 0.85
C VAL A 199 14.47 4.04 2.00
N LYS A 200 15.71 4.42 1.73
CA LYS A 200 16.70 4.74 2.75
C LYS A 200 16.27 5.91 3.63
N SER A 201 15.72 6.98 3.03
CA SER A 201 15.23 8.14 3.79
C SER A 201 14.09 7.77 4.74
N ILE A 202 13.11 7.00 4.26
CA ILE A 202 11.98 6.51 5.06
C ILE A 202 12.47 5.59 6.18
N TYR A 203 13.39 4.68 5.88
CA TYR A 203 13.98 3.79 6.89
C TYR A 203 14.67 4.56 8.02
N LEU A 204 15.51 5.55 7.68
CA LEU A 204 16.22 6.37 8.67
C LEU A 204 15.25 7.22 9.51
N GLU A 205 14.19 7.74 8.90
CA GLU A 205 13.15 8.47 9.61
C GLU A 205 12.41 7.56 10.60
N ILE A 206 11.95 6.39 10.16
CA ILE A 206 11.29 5.40 11.02
C ILE A 206 12.22 4.96 12.15
N GLN A 207 13.50 4.71 11.87
CA GLN A 207 14.48 4.36 12.90
C GLN A 207 14.59 5.46 13.97
N SER A 208 14.66 6.73 13.55
CA SER A 208 14.70 7.89 14.45
C SER A 208 13.41 8.01 15.29
N LEU A 209 12.24 7.85 14.67
CA LEU A 209 10.95 7.90 15.35
C LEU A 209 10.78 6.74 16.34
N LEU A 210 11.27 5.55 16.00
CA LEU A 210 11.19 4.35 16.84
C LEU A 210 12.04 4.53 18.11
N VAL A 211 13.27 5.02 17.97
CA VAL A 211 14.15 5.35 19.11
C VAL A 211 13.51 6.39 20.03
N ARG A 212 12.81 7.37 19.45
CA ARG A 212 12.08 8.41 20.19
C ARG A 212 10.72 7.95 20.72
N LYS A 213 10.34 6.68 20.52
CA LYS A 213 9.03 6.10 20.88
C LYS A 213 7.83 6.87 20.32
N LYS A 214 7.99 7.44 19.13
CA LYS A 214 6.93 8.19 18.41
C LYS A 214 6.19 7.36 17.36
N ILE A 215 6.73 6.20 17.03
CA ILE A 215 6.16 5.21 16.12
C ILE A 215 6.42 3.82 16.69
N ASP A 216 5.53 2.90 16.37
CA ASP A 216 5.68 1.48 16.64
C ASP A 216 5.06 0.66 15.50
N TYR A 217 5.10 -0.65 15.63
CA TYR A 217 4.47 -1.58 14.69
C TYR A 217 2.98 -1.33 14.47
N PHE A 218 2.24 -0.78 15.43
CA PHE A 218 0.78 -0.63 15.36
C PHE A 218 0.33 0.72 14.78
N SER A 219 1.25 1.69 14.70
CA SER A 219 1.01 3.01 14.15
C SER A 219 0.39 2.94 12.73
N PRO A 220 -0.58 3.79 12.36
CA PRO A 220 -1.01 4.99 13.10
C PRO A 220 -1.94 4.72 14.29
N SER A 221 -2.58 3.54 14.35
CA SER A 221 -3.41 3.07 15.46
C SER A 221 -2.60 2.67 16.70
N SER A 222 -3.26 2.24 17.78
CA SER A 222 -2.62 1.57 18.94
C SER A 222 -2.77 0.06 18.91
N ARG A 223 -1.85 -0.65 19.57
CA ARG A 223 -2.02 -2.09 19.86
C ARG A 223 -3.36 -2.39 20.52
N ASN A 224 -3.78 -1.56 21.46
CA ASN A 224 -5.04 -1.73 22.18
C ASN A 224 -6.26 -1.57 21.26
N GLU A 225 -6.22 -0.63 20.30
CA GLU A 225 -7.27 -0.52 19.27
C GLU A 225 -7.32 -1.77 18.40
N GLU A 226 -6.17 -2.29 17.96
CA GLU A 226 -6.11 -3.52 17.17
C GLU A 226 -6.65 -4.74 17.95
N ILE A 227 -6.32 -4.85 19.24
CA ILE A 227 -6.86 -5.90 20.12
C ILE A 227 -8.38 -5.76 20.27
N LYS A 228 -8.89 -4.53 20.45
CA LYS A 228 -10.32 -4.28 20.62
C LYS A 228 -11.15 -4.59 19.37
N LYS A 229 -10.56 -4.49 18.17
CA LYS A 229 -11.23 -4.87 16.92
C LYS A 229 -11.52 -6.38 16.85
N ASP A 230 -10.78 -7.21 17.59
CA ASP A 230 -10.85 -8.68 17.61
C ASP A 230 -10.92 -9.34 16.22
N ASN A 231 -10.33 -8.68 15.22
CA ASN A 231 -10.38 -9.09 13.82
C ASN A 231 -9.03 -9.67 13.40
N PHE A 232 -8.68 -10.82 13.97
CA PHE A 232 -7.41 -11.50 13.69
C PHE A 232 -7.53 -12.41 12.46
N ALA A 233 -6.64 -12.23 11.48
CA ALA A 233 -6.64 -13.02 10.26
C ALA A 233 -6.30 -14.52 10.45
N SER A 234 -5.62 -14.88 11.54
CA SER A 234 -5.29 -16.27 11.88
C SER A 234 -4.93 -16.39 13.37
N TRP A 235 -4.84 -17.63 13.87
CA TRP A 235 -4.36 -17.89 15.23
C TRP A 235 -2.92 -17.38 15.46
N ILE A 236 -2.04 -17.52 14.45
CA ILE A 236 -0.66 -17.02 14.51
C ILE A 236 -0.64 -15.48 14.56
N HIS A 237 -1.49 -14.84 13.77
CA HIS A 237 -1.63 -13.38 13.80
C HIS A 237 -2.12 -12.89 15.18
N LYS A 238 -3.10 -13.61 15.76
CA LYS A 238 -3.57 -13.36 17.13
C LYS A 238 -2.46 -13.53 18.15
N GLU A 239 -1.68 -14.62 18.08
CA GLU A 239 -0.56 -14.87 18.98
C GLU A 239 0.51 -13.77 18.87
N THR A 240 0.84 -13.36 17.64
CA THR A 240 1.84 -12.32 17.36
C THR A 240 1.44 -10.95 17.92
N ILE A 241 0.16 -10.59 17.83
CA ILE A 241 -0.34 -9.31 18.37
C ILE A 241 -0.47 -9.35 19.89
N LEU A 242 -0.98 -10.44 20.46
CA LEU A 242 -1.29 -10.52 21.89
C LEU A 242 -0.07 -10.82 22.75
N ASN A 243 0.93 -11.55 22.24
CA ASN A 243 2.07 -11.97 23.04
C ASN A 243 3.21 -10.94 23.00
N ASP A 244 3.61 -10.47 24.19
CA ASP A 244 4.68 -9.49 24.39
C ASP A 244 6.05 -9.99 23.88
N LYS A 245 6.25 -11.31 23.87
CA LYS A 245 7.49 -11.95 23.40
C LYS A 245 7.80 -11.61 21.93
N TYR A 246 6.78 -11.42 21.09
CA TYR A 246 6.98 -11.13 19.67
C TYR A 246 7.14 -9.63 19.38
N GLN A 247 6.85 -8.76 20.34
CA GLN A 247 6.85 -7.31 20.14
C GLN A 247 8.24 -6.79 19.79
N SER A 248 9.29 -7.31 20.42
CA SER A 248 10.67 -6.95 20.10
C SER A 248 11.08 -7.38 18.68
N SER A 249 10.49 -8.45 18.16
CA SER A 249 10.77 -8.99 16.83
C SER A 249 10.05 -8.25 15.71
N ILE A 250 8.83 -7.75 15.95
CA ILE A 250 8.03 -7.02 14.94
C ILE A 250 8.24 -5.50 15.02
N ASN A 251 8.63 -4.98 16.19
CA ASN A 251 8.83 -3.54 16.41
C ASN A 251 10.26 -3.13 16.02
N THR A 252 10.65 -3.44 14.78
CA THR A 252 11.95 -3.07 14.20
C THR A 252 11.77 -2.12 13.02
N ALA A 253 12.78 -1.30 12.73
CA ALA A 253 12.70 -0.31 11.67
C ALA A 253 12.46 -0.94 10.29
N GLU A 254 13.03 -2.12 10.04
CA GLU A 254 12.86 -2.88 8.79
C GLU A 254 11.39 -3.27 8.57
N VAL A 255 10.76 -3.87 9.58
CA VAL A 255 9.36 -4.34 9.51
C VAL A 255 8.40 -3.15 9.41
N ILE A 256 8.62 -2.10 10.19
CA ILE A 256 7.76 -0.90 10.17
C ILE A 256 7.89 -0.18 8.83
N THR A 257 9.11 -0.05 8.29
CA THR A 257 9.34 0.54 6.96
C THR A 257 8.60 -0.23 5.88
N ALA A 258 8.75 -1.56 5.87
CA ALA A 258 8.05 -2.41 4.91
C ALA A 258 6.53 -2.22 5.02
N ARG A 259 5.98 -2.27 6.24
CA ARG A 259 4.53 -2.13 6.48
C ARG A 259 3.98 -0.79 5.98
N TRP A 260 4.66 0.32 6.27
CA TRP A 260 4.23 1.65 5.83
C TRP A 260 4.22 1.78 4.31
N ILE A 261 5.32 1.42 3.66
CA ILE A 261 5.42 1.45 2.20
C ILE A 261 4.36 0.55 1.55
N VAL A 262 4.20 -0.68 2.05
CA VAL A 262 3.30 -1.68 1.49
C VAL A 262 1.83 -1.30 1.64
N ASN A 263 1.44 -0.69 2.76
CA ASN A 263 0.09 -0.17 2.93
C ASN A 263 -0.26 0.88 1.88
N ILE A 264 0.67 1.83 1.62
CA ILE A 264 0.48 2.82 0.55
C ILE A 264 0.43 2.15 -0.82
N ILE A 265 1.30 1.18 -1.09
CA ILE A 265 1.26 0.41 -2.34
C ILE A 265 -0.14 -0.17 -2.55
N TYR A 266 -0.78 -0.73 -1.53
CA TYR A 266 -2.14 -1.27 -1.65
C TYR A 266 -3.19 -0.21 -1.98
N GLU A 267 -3.08 1.00 -1.43
CA GLU A 267 -3.93 2.13 -1.81
C GLU A 267 -3.72 2.47 -3.29
N LYS A 268 -2.47 2.48 -3.75
CA LYS A 268 -2.14 2.75 -5.16
C LYS A 268 -2.59 1.65 -6.10
N MET A 269 -2.62 0.40 -5.65
CA MET A 269 -3.15 -0.70 -6.47
C MET A 269 -4.62 -0.50 -6.84
N ILE A 270 -5.42 0.10 -5.94
CA ILE A 270 -6.81 0.46 -6.23
C ILE A 270 -6.87 1.53 -7.32
N LEU A 271 -6.00 2.53 -7.26
CA LEU A 271 -5.89 3.58 -8.28
C LEU A 271 -5.43 3.03 -9.64
N LEU A 272 -4.62 1.97 -9.65
CA LEU A 272 -4.13 1.27 -10.85
C LEU A 272 -5.09 0.17 -11.36
N ASP A 273 -6.31 0.12 -10.83
CA ASP A 273 -7.36 -0.83 -11.21
C ASP A 273 -6.94 -2.31 -11.08
N PHE A 274 -6.07 -2.61 -10.12
CA PHE A 274 -5.78 -3.99 -9.74
C PHE A 274 -6.88 -4.56 -8.84
N SER A 275 -7.22 -5.81 -9.09
CA SER A 275 -8.13 -6.57 -8.24
C SER A 275 -7.50 -6.98 -6.92
N VAL A 276 -8.36 -7.29 -5.95
CA VAL A 276 -7.94 -7.83 -4.65
C VAL A 276 -7.13 -9.13 -4.81
N LEU A 277 -7.48 -9.97 -5.79
CA LEU A 277 -6.75 -11.21 -6.04
C LEU A 277 -5.35 -10.94 -6.60
N GLU A 278 -5.19 -9.94 -7.47
CA GLU A 278 -3.88 -9.53 -8.01
C GLU A 278 -2.97 -8.95 -6.92
N LYS A 279 -3.54 -8.20 -5.95
CA LYS A 279 -2.81 -7.80 -4.73
C LYS A 279 -2.25 -9.00 -3.97
N TYR A 280 -3.08 -9.99 -3.68
CA TYR A 280 -2.62 -11.16 -2.92
C TYR A 280 -1.71 -12.07 -3.73
N PHE A 281 -1.83 -12.08 -5.06
CA PHE A 281 -0.85 -12.72 -5.93
C PHE A 281 0.52 -12.02 -5.88
N MET A 282 0.56 -10.67 -5.91
CA MET A 282 1.81 -9.92 -5.69
C MET A 282 2.44 -10.28 -4.35
N ASN A 283 1.64 -10.30 -3.27
CA ASN A 283 2.13 -10.69 -1.96
C ASN A 283 2.74 -12.11 -1.98
N TYR A 284 2.00 -13.07 -2.54
CA TYR A 284 2.45 -14.45 -2.69
C TYR A 284 3.77 -14.56 -3.44
N VAL A 285 3.87 -13.98 -4.63
CA VAL A 285 5.03 -14.18 -5.51
C VAL A 285 6.28 -13.51 -4.94
N LEU A 286 6.15 -12.33 -4.34
CA LEU A 286 7.27 -11.63 -3.70
C LEU A 286 7.80 -12.42 -2.50
N SER A 287 6.94 -12.91 -1.62
CA SER A 287 7.42 -13.75 -0.51
C SER A 287 7.89 -15.12 -0.96
N TYR A 288 7.29 -15.73 -1.98
CA TYR A 288 7.71 -17.03 -2.50
C TYR A 288 9.13 -16.98 -3.11
N ILE A 289 9.46 -15.91 -3.83
CA ILE A 289 10.79 -15.74 -4.44
C ILE A 289 11.87 -15.53 -3.37
N HIS A 290 11.59 -14.73 -2.34
CA HIS A 290 12.60 -14.30 -1.36
C HIS A 290 12.65 -15.14 -0.07
N HIS A 291 11.55 -15.84 0.26
CA HIS A 291 11.41 -16.75 1.41
C HIS A 291 10.75 -18.08 0.97
N PRO A 292 11.35 -18.84 0.04
CA PRO A 292 10.76 -20.09 -0.47
C PRO A 292 10.60 -21.16 0.62
N ASP A 293 11.46 -21.13 1.64
CA ASP A 293 11.44 -22.03 2.79
C ASP A 293 10.15 -21.94 3.61
N TYR A 294 9.45 -20.82 3.54
CA TYR A 294 8.15 -20.66 4.19
C TYR A 294 7.08 -21.53 3.55
N TYR A 295 7.21 -21.86 2.26
CA TYR A 295 6.25 -22.62 1.47
C TYR A 295 6.59 -24.11 1.36
N GLU A 296 7.88 -24.46 1.38
CA GLU A 296 8.40 -25.82 1.18
C GLU A 296 8.33 -26.72 2.42
N GLY A 297 7.40 -26.48 3.35
CA GLY A 297 7.10 -27.39 4.46
C GLY A 297 8.12 -27.45 5.60
N LYS A 298 9.25 -26.74 5.53
CA LYS A 298 10.20 -26.65 6.68
C LYS A 298 9.62 -25.89 7.88
N ASN A 299 8.56 -25.10 7.67
CA ASN A 299 7.74 -24.45 8.69
C ASN A 299 6.29 -24.99 8.67
N GLU A 300 6.13 -26.31 8.64
CA GLU A 300 4.86 -27.07 8.56
C GLU A 300 3.78 -26.72 9.62
N ARG A 301 4.10 -25.87 10.60
CA ARG A 301 3.12 -25.37 11.58
C ARG A 301 2.24 -24.24 11.06
N MET A 302 2.58 -23.57 9.94
CA MET A 302 1.81 -22.40 9.47
C MET A 302 0.72 -22.69 8.44
N PHE A 303 0.79 -23.81 7.70
CA PHE A 303 -0.23 -24.21 6.72
C PHE A 303 -1.24 -25.26 7.22
N LYS A 304 -1.06 -25.75 8.45
CA LYS A 304 -2.04 -26.61 9.13
C LYS A 304 -3.02 -25.73 9.91
N SER A 305 -3.84 -24.96 9.19
CA SER A 305 -5.03 -24.27 9.72
C SER A 305 -6.17 -24.29 8.71
#